data_AF-A0A7J8YEN0-F1
#
_entry.id   AF-A0A7J8YEN0-F1
#
_cell.length_a   1.000
_cell.length_b   1.000
_cell.length_c   1.000
_cell.angle_alpha   90.00
_cell.angle_beta   90.00
_cell.angle_gamma   90.00
#
_symmetry.space_group_name_H-M   'P 1'
#
loop_
_entity.id
_entity.type
_entity.pdbx_description
1 polymer ?
#
loop_
_entity_poly.entity_id
_entity_poly.type
_entity_poly.pdbx_seq_one_letter_code
_entity_poly.pdbx_strand_id
1 'polypeptide(L)'
;MLELRTKMNEKDGKMLIHIPDISWYWAYDTVWALGKAVEMVPQESSSANGENHHRNTSQFPVIKVSKIGKMILNGLLKTKFKGLSGDFSLVRGQLRSSAFEIINVINNKEKVIGYWTLENGLSRKLGKAKKGKSMS
;
A
#
# COMPACT_ATOMS: atom_id res chain seq x y z
N MET A 1 -25.82 0.33 -6.60
CA MET A 1 -25.47 0.29 -5.16
C MET A 1 -25.75 -1.11 -4.66
N LEU A 2 -24.72 -1.84 -4.22
CA LEU A 2 -24.89 -3.09 -3.48
C LEU A 2 -24.34 -2.86 -2.07
N GLU A 3 -25.22 -2.87 -1.09
CA GLU A 3 -24.86 -2.86 0.33
C GLU A 3 -24.54 -4.29 0.77
N LEU A 4 -23.29 -4.55 1.12
CA LEU A 4 -22.89 -5.80 1.74
C LEU A 4 -23.21 -5.71 3.24
N ARG A 5 -24.35 -6.28 3.62
CA ARG A 5 -24.77 -6.42 5.02
C ARG A 5 -24.05 -7.62 5.65
N THR A 6 -22.92 -7.38 6.30
CA THR A 6 -22.24 -8.39 7.12
C THR A 6 -23.03 -8.65 8.41
N LYS A 7 -23.70 -9.80 8.51
CA LYS A 7 -24.17 -10.36 9.79
C LYS A 7 -22.97 -10.97 10.51
N MET A 8 -22.40 -10.26 11.47
CA MET A 8 -21.49 -10.86 12.45
C MET A 8 -22.31 -11.30 13.67
N ASN A 9 -22.21 -12.60 13.99
CA ASN A 9 -22.99 -13.28 15.01
C ASN A 9 -22.74 -12.70 16.40
N GLU A 10 -23.82 -12.27 17.04
CA GLU A 10 -23.89 -11.85 18.43
C GLU A 10 -23.81 -13.10 19.32
N LYS A 11 -22.70 -13.24 20.04
CA LYS A 11 -22.63 -14.02 21.27
C LYS A 11 -22.02 -13.13 22.34
N ASP A 12 -22.78 -12.93 23.41
CA ASP A 12 -22.34 -12.37 24.70
C ASP A 12 -22.35 -10.85 24.90
N GLY A 13 -23.25 -10.12 24.21
CA GLY A 13 -23.81 -8.86 24.71
C GLY A 13 -22.81 -7.73 25.05
N LYS A 14 -21.56 -7.85 24.60
CA LYS A 14 -20.55 -6.81 24.67
C LYS A 14 -19.97 -6.67 23.27
N MET A 15 -20.40 -5.63 22.58
CA MET A 15 -19.71 -5.13 21.40
C MET A 15 -18.34 -4.62 21.86
N LEU A 16 -17.38 -5.55 22.01
CA LEU A 16 -15.97 -5.22 21.98
C LEU A 16 -15.75 -4.64 20.59
N ILE A 17 -15.77 -3.32 20.50
CA ILE A 17 -15.31 -2.61 19.32
C ILE A 17 -13.84 -3.02 19.19
N HIS A 18 -13.60 -4.05 18.38
CA HIS A 18 -12.26 -4.44 18.00
C HIS A 18 -11.76 -3.27 17.15
N ILE A 19 -11.09 -2.32 17.80
CA ILE A 19 -10.41 -1.22 17.11
C ILE A 19 -9.59 -1.89 16.01
N PRO A 20 -9.85 -1.59 14.73
CA PRO A 20 -9.15 -2.27 13.66
C PRO A 20 -7.66 -2.02 13.84
N ASP A 21 -6.89 -3.10 13.94
CA ASP A 21 -5.45 -3.04 13.79
C ASP A 21 -5.11 -2.27 12.50
N ILE A 22 -3.99 -1.54 12.50
CA ILE A 22 -3.55 -0.70 11.37
C ILE A 22 -3.50 -1.49 10.05
N SER A 23 -3.28 -2.80 10.15
CA SER A 23 -3.34 -3.78 9.06
C SER A 23 -4.63 -3.72 8.24
N TRP A 24 -5.79 -3.48 8.86
CA TRP A 24 -7.08 -3.41 8.14
C TRP A 24 -7.18 -2.17 7.27
N TYR A 25 -6.68 -1.03 7.75
CA TYR A 25 -6.64 0.20 6.98
C TYR A 25 -5.66 0.10 5.80
N TRP A 26 -4.51 -0.55 6.02
CA TRP A 26 -3.57 -0.84 4.93
C TRP A 26 -4.15 -1.78 3.88
N ALA A 27 -4.89 -2.81 4.28
CA ALA A 27 -5.53 -3.73 3.35
C ALA A 27 -6.54 -3.01 2.44
N TYR A 28 -7.39 -2.16 3.04
CA TYR A 28 -8.34 -1.34 2.28
C TYR A 28 -7.64 -0.44 1.27
N ASP A 29 -6.64 0.34 1.73
CA ASP A 29 -5.91 1.26 0.86
C ASP A 29 -5.15 0.51 -0.25
N THR A 30 -4.61 -0.67 0.04
CA THR A 30 -3.90 -1.49 -0.97
C THR A 30 -4.83 -1.98 -2.07
N VAL A 31 -6.04 -2.44 -1.73
CA VAL A 31 -7.04 -2.87 -2.72
C VAL A 31 -7.49 -1.69 -3.58
N TRP A 32 -7.69 -0.52 -2.97
CA TRP A 32 -8.04 0.70 -3.69
C TRP A 32 -6.94 1.12 -4.67
N ALA A 33 -5.68 1.08 -4.22
CA ALA A 33 -4.51 1.38 -5.05
C ALA A 33 -4.41 0.41 -6.25
N LEU A 34 -4.69 -0.87 -6.03
CA LEU A 34 -4.70 -1.87 -7.08
C LEU A 34 -5.80 -1.60 -8.12
N GLY A 35 -7.02 -1.28 -7.68
CA GLY A 35 -8.11 -0.90 -8.58
C GLY A 35 -7.72 0.29 -9.47
N LYS A 36 -7.17 1.34 -8.86
CA LYS A 36 -6.62 2.50 -9.59
C LYS A 36 -5.55 2.11 -10.60
N ALA A 37 -4.64 1.21 -10.24
CA ALA A 37 -3.57 0.77 -11.12
C ALA A 37 -4.10 0.00 -12.34
N VAL A 38 -5.15 -0.81 -12.16
CA VAL A 38 -5.81 -1.54 -13.24
C VAL A 38 -6.56 -0.59 -14.16
N GLU A 39 -7.23 0.44 -13.63
CA GLU A 39 -7.91 1.49 -14.42
C GLU A 39 -6.95 2.26 -15.34
N MET A 40 -5.66 2.34 -14.99
CA MET A 40 -4.64 2.99 -15.82
C MET A 40 -4.16 2.14 -17.01
N VAL A 41 -4.52 0.86 -17.06
CA VAL A 41 -4.12 -0.04 -18.16
C VAL A 41 -5.03 0.22 -19.37
N PRO A 42 -4.48 0.60 -20.55
CA PRO A 42 -5.28 0.80 -21.75
C PRO A 42 -6.04 -0.47 -22.15
N GLN A 43 -7.32 -0.33 -22.48
CA GLN A 43 -8.20 -1.44 -22.83
C GLN A 43 -7.67 -2.26 -24.02
N GLU A 44 -7.00 -1.61 -24.97
CA GLU A 44 -6.38 -2.25 -26.15
C GLU A 44 -5.18 -3.16 -25.82
N SER A 45 -4.58 -2.99 -24.63
CA SER A 45 -3.46 -3.83 -24.18
C SER A 45 -3.91 -5.13 -23.50
N SER A 46 -5.21 -5.27 -23.24
CA SER A 46 -5.83 -6.46 -22.63
C SER A 46 -6.02 -7.62 -23.61
N SER A 47 -5.95 -7.37 -24.92
CA SER A 47 -5.91 -8.41 -25.94
C SER A 47 -4.56 -9.13 -25.86
N ALA A 48 -4.50 -10.11 -24.96
CA ALA A 48 -3.48 -11.14 -24.97
C ALA A 48 -3.67 -11.94 -26.27
N ASN A 49 -3.03 -11.50 -27.35
CA ASN A 49 -2.85 -12.33 -28.52
C ASN A 49 -2.11 -13.60 -28.06
N GLY A 50 -2.86 -14.68 -27.90
CA GLY A 50 -2.32 -16.01 -27.69
C GLY A 50 -1.50 -16.35 -28.92
N GLU A 51 -0.19 -16.21 -28.83
CA GLU A 51 0.71 -16.77 -29.84
C GLU A 51 0.55 -18.29 -29.84
N ASN A 52 -0.01 -18.80 -30.93
CA ASN A 52 -0.06 -20.23 -31.24
C ASN A 52 1.34 -20.82 -31.16
N HIS A 53 1.60 -21.67 -30.16
CA HIS A 53 2.87 -22.39 -30.05
C HIS A 53 2.75 -23.79 -30.65
N HIS A 54 3.31 -23.92 -31.86
CA HIS A 54 3.80 -25.19 -32.37
C HIS A 54 4.93 -25.67 -31.44
N ARG A 55 4.69 -26.75 -30.69
CA ARG A 55 5.61 -27.28 -29.67
C ARG A 55 6.65 -28.18 -30.31
N ASN A 56 7.90 -27.75 -30.30
CA ASN A 56 9.05 -28.65 -30.44
C ASN A 56 9.71 -28.83 -29.07
N THR A 57 9.91 -30.08 -28.71
CA THR A 57 10.41 -30.57 -27.42
C THR A 57 11.91 -30.29 -27.24
N SER A 58 12.32 -30.12 -25.98
CA SER A 58 13.67 -29.84 -25.47
C SER A 58 14.05 -28.36 -25.30
N GLN A 59 13.41 -27.66 -24.35
CA GLN A 59 14.01 -26.48 -23.74
C GLN A 59 13.47 -26.29 -22.33
N PHE A 60 14.37 -25.96 -21.38
CA PHE A 60 14.02 -25.53 -20.03
C PHE A 60 12.83 -24.57 -20.06
N PRO A 61 11.89 -24.64 -19.10
CA PRO A 61 10.69 -23.81 -19.15
C PRO A 61 11.09 -22.33 -19.14
N VAL A 62 10.93 -21.66 -20.30
CA VAL A 62 11.11 -20.22 -20.41
C VAL A 62 10.03 -19.56 -19.56
N ILE A 63 10.44 -18.89 -18.47
CA ILE A 63 9.52 -18.15 -17.62
C ILE A 63 9.00 -16.96 -18.43
N LYS A 64 7.74 -17.06 -18.89
CA LYS A 64 7.07 -15.97 -19.59
C LYS A 64 6.70 -14.87 -18.59
N VAL A 65 7.17 -13.65 -18.83
CA VAL A 65 6.83 -12.47 -18.02
C VAL A 65 5.58 -11.79 -18.58
N SER A 66 4.61 -11.51 -17.73
CA SER A 66 3.36 -10.86 -18.13
C SER A 66 3.57 -9.39 -18.54
N LYS A 67 3.17 -9.04 -19.77
CA LYS A 67 3.18 -7.64 -20.26
C LYS A 67 2.17 -6.78 -19.49
N ILE A 68 0.96 -7.28 -19.25
CA ILE A 68 -0.08 -6.58 -18.49
C ILE A 68 0.37 -6.35 -17.04
N GLY A 69 1.05 -7.32 -16.44
CA GLY A 69 1.57 -7.21 -15.06
C GLY A 69 2.57 -6.07 -14.91
N LYS A 70 3.45 -5.85 -15.90
CA LYS A 70 4.38 -4.70 -15.91
C LYS A 70 3.63 -3.36 -15.97
N MET A 71 2.52 -3.30 -16.69
CA MET A 71 1.72 -2.09 -16.82
C MET A 71 0.98 -1.78 -15.51
N ILE A 72 0.37 -2.79 -14.89
CA ILE A 72 -0.26 -2.67 -13.56
C ILE A 72 0.77 -2.23 -12.52
N LEU A 73 1.96 -2.84 -12.50
CA LEU A 73 3.03 -2.43 -11.58
C LEU A 73 3.41 -0.96 -11.76
N ASN A 74 3.55 -0.50 -12.99
CA ASN A 74 3.84 0.90 -13.28
C ASN A 74 2.71 1.85 -12.82
N GLY A 75 1.45 1.46 -13.03
CA GLY A 75 0.28 2.20 -12.53
C GLY A 75 0.26 2.27 -11.00
N LEU A 76 0.54 1.15 -10.33
CA LEU A 76 0.58 1.06 -8.88
C LEU A 76 1.66 1.95 -8.28
N LEU A 77 2.87 1.95 -8.84
CA LEU A 77 3.97 2.81 -8.39
C LEU A 77 3.69 4.31 -8.60
N LYS A 78 2.83 4.67 -9.55
CA LYS A 78 2.40 6.05 -9.82
C LYS A 78 1.21 6.49 -8.97
N THR A 79 0.50 5.54 -8.36
CA THR A 79 -0.74 5.79 -7.61
C THR A 79 -0.45 6.58 -6.34
N LYS A 80 -1.21 7.67 -6.15
CA LYS A 80 -1.16 8.54 -4.97
C LYS A 80 -2.57 9.00 -4.62
N PHE A 81 -2.98 8.87 -3.36
CA PHE A 81 -4.28 9.32 -2.89
C PHE A 81 -4.31 9.42 -1.36
N LYS A 82 -5.38 10.03 -0.82
CA LYS A 82 -5.67 10.00 0.61
C LYS A 82 -6.53 8.78 0.93
N GLY A 83 -5.93 7.80 1.61
CA GLY A 83 -6.59 6.59 2.09
C GLY A 83 -7.00 6.68 3.56
N LEU A 84 -7.53 5.59 4.10
CA LEU A 84 -7.93 5.50 5.51
C LEU A 84 -6.73 5.48 6.45
N SER A 85 -5.58 4.94 6.00
CA SER A 85 -4.33 4.93 6.76
C SER A 85 -3.49 6.21 6.59
N GLY A 86 -3.99 7.19 5.82
CA GLY A 86 -3.30 8.45 5.54
C GLY A 86 -2.92 8.63 4.07
N ASP A 87 -1.77 9.24 3.81
CA ASP A 87 -1.33 9.49 2.43
C ASP A 87 -0.74 8.22 1.83
N PHE A 88 -1.45 7.59 0.90
CA PHE A 88 -0.94 6.44 0.17
C PHE A 88 0.01 6.90 -0.93
N SER A 89 1.26 6.46 -0.85
CA SER A 89 2.25 6.59 -1.92
C SER A 89 3.33 5.53 -1.77
N LEU A 90 3.80 4.99 -2.90
CA LEU A 90 4.87 4.01 -2.90
C LEU A 90 6.20 4.67 -3.30
N VAL A 91 7.23 4.48 -2.48
CA VAL A 91 8.62 4.87 -2.78
C VAL A 91 9.42 3.60 -2.89
N ARG A 92 9.98 3.33 -4.08
CA ARG A 92 10.71 2.08 -4.38
C ARG A 92 9.88 0.82 -4.07
N GLY A 93 8.57 0.88 -4.31
CA GLY A 93 7.64 -0.23 -4.07
C GLY A 93 7.20 -0.43 -2.62
N GLN A 94 7.64 0.42 -1.69
CA GLN A 94 7.25 0.37 -0.29
C GLN A 94 6.33 1.54 0.06
N LEU A 95 5.34 1.31 0.93
CA LEU A 95 4.52 2.40 1.46
C LEU A 95 5.42 3.44 2.11
N ARG A 96 5.26 4.71 1.73
CA ARG A 96 6.05 5.79 2.28
C ARG A 96 5.84 5.83 3.80
N SER A 97 6.91 5.59 4.56
CA SER A 97 6.87 5.64 6.02
C SER A 97 6.42 7.00 6.51
N SER A 98 5.42 7.02 7.38
CA SER A 98 5.07 8.18 8.19
C SER A 98 6.16 8.45 9.25
N ALA A 99 6.08 9.63 9.87
CA ALA A 99 6.85 9.90 11.09
C ALA A 99 6.26 9.11 12.26
N PHE A 100 7.12 8.56 13.13
CA PHE A 100 6.71 7.89 14.36
C PHE A 100 6.95 8.79 15.56
N GLU A 101 6.03 8.79 16.52
CA GLU A 101 6.25 9.36 17.85
C GLU A 101 6.88 8.31 18.75
N ILE A 102 7.95 8.67 19.45
CA ILE A 102 8.57 7.83 20.47
C ILE A 102 8.05 8.31 21.81
N ILE A 103 7.27 7.46 22.46
CA ILE A 103 6.69 7.73 23.77
C ILE A 103 7.38 6.90 24.85
N ASN A 104 7.54 7.50 26.01
CA ASN A 104 7.86 6.80 27.23
C ASN A 104 6.57 6.64 28.05
N VAL A 105 6.32 5.44 28.57
CA VAL A 105 5.14 5.13 29.38
C VAL A 105 5.60 4.77 30.79
N ILE A 106 5.27 5.62 31.77
CA ILE A 106 5.58 5.39 33.19
C ILE A 106 4.32 5.65 34.01
N ASN A 107 3.93 4.72 34.89
CA ASN A 107 2.76 4.84 35.75
C ASN A 107 1.48 5.24 35.00
N ASN A 108 1.21 4.60 33.86
CA ASN A 108 0.08 4.89 32.96
C ASN A 108 0.05 6.34 32.42
N LYS A 109 1.18 7.06 32.45
CA LYS A 109 1.33 8.37 31.82
C LYS A 109 2.23 8.23 30.60
N GLU A 110 1.73 8.72 29.48
CA GLU A 110 2.47 8.79 28.23
C GLU A 110 3.19 10.13 28.13
N LYS A 111 4.46 10.10 27.73
CA LYS A 111 5.24 11.31 27.44
C LYS A 111 6.00 11.11 26.14
N VAL A 112 5.77 11.98 25.16
CA VAL A 112 6.59 12.03 23.94
C VAL A 112 8.02 12.43 24.30
N ILE A 113 8.98 11.59 23.94
CA ILE A 113 10.42 11.82 24.16
C ILE A 113 11.18 12.09 22.87
N GLY A 114 10.55 11.86 21.71
CA GLY A 114 11.11 12.19 20.41
C GLY A 114 10.25 11.68 19.27
N TYR A 115 10.81 11.79 18.07
CA TYR A 115 10.20 11.42 16.82
C TYR A 115 11.22 10.70 15.96
N TRP A 116 10.79 9.70 15.20
CA TRP A 116 11.62 9.07 14.18
C TRP A 116 11.05 9.35 12.79
N THR A 117 11.91 9.75 11.86
CA THR A 117 11.55 9.82 10.43
C THR A 117 12.61 9.15 9.58
N LEU A 118 12.22 8.67 8.40
CA LEU A 118 13.17 8.06 7.46
C LEU A 118 14.28 9.04 7.03
N GLU A 119 13.97 10.33 6.93
CA GLU A 119 14.91 11.36 6.47
C GLU A 119 15.88 11.84 7.56
N ASN A 120 15.43 11.90 8.82
CA ASN A 120 16.17 12.56 9.91
C ASN A 120 16.55 11.58 11.04
N GLY A 121 16.13 10.32 10.98
CA GLY A 121 16.30 9.37 12.07
C GLY A 121 15.56 9.82 13.33
N LEU A 122 16.12 9.51 14.51
CA LEU A 122 15.58 9.92 15.80
C LEU A 122 15.93 11.39 16.10
N SER A 123 14.92 12.19 16.43
CA SER A 123 15.04 13.61 16.78
C SER A 123 14.09 13.99 17.91
N ARG A 124 14.47 14.93 18.79
CA ARG A 124 13.54 15.46 19.82
C ARG A 124 12.41 16.31 19.25
N LYS A 125 12.59 16.84 18.04
CA LYS A 125 11.59 17.69 17.36
C LYS A 125 11.26 17.06 16.01
N LEU A 126 9.99 17.15 15.60
CA LEU A 126 9.59 16.81 14.25
C LEU A 126 10.31 17.74 13.27
N GLY A 127 11.33 17.22 12.57
CA GLY A 127 12.12 18.01 11.62
C GLY A 127 11.25 18.45 10.44
N LYS A 128 11.54 19.64 9.88
CA LYS A 128 10.95 20.01 8.58
C LYS A 128 11.49 19.06 7.51
N ALA A 129 10.64 18.53 6.64
CA ALA A 129 11.08 17.74 5.49
C ALA A 129 12.13 18.53 4.70
N LYS A 130 13.27 17.90 4.40
CA LYS A 130 14.28 18.57 3.56
C LYS A 130 13.69 18.68 2.16
N LYS A 131 13.42 19.89 1.67
CA LYS A 131 13.08 20.09 0.24
C LYS A 131 14.23 19.49 -0.57
N GLY A 132 13.96 18.39 -1.27
CA GLY A 132 14.92 17.82 -2.21
C GLY A 132 15.34 18.90 -3.20
N LYS A 133 16.65 19.05 -3.43
CA LYS A 133 17.17 19.86 -4.54
C LYS A 133 16.49 19.37 -5.82
N SER A 134 15.75 20.26 -6.47
CA SER A 134 15.32 20.05 -7.84
C SER A 134 16.60 19.87 -8.67
N MET A 135 16.84 18.66 -9.17
CA MET A 135 17.79 18.48 -10.26
C MET A 135 17.11 19.08 -11.49
N SER A 136 17.64 20.22 -11.92
CA SER A 136 17.43 20.78 -13.25
C SER A 136 18.11 19.91 -14.30
#